data_AF-A0A2N7DN87-F1
#
_entry.id   AF-A0A2N7DN87-F1
#
_cell.length_a   1.000
_cell.length_b   1.000
_cell.length_c   1.000
_cell.angle_alpha   90.00
_cell.angle_beta   90.00
_cell.angle_gamma   90.00
#
_symmetry.space_group_name_H-M   'P 1'
#
loop_
_entity.id
_entity.type
_entity.pdbx_description
1 polymer ?
#
loop_
_entity_poly.entity_id
_entity_poly.type
_entity_poly.pdbx_seq_one_letter_code
_entity_poly.pdbx_strand_id
1 'polypeptide(L)'
;MPHIFSNRRRILNLTANKKELRAQFRWETINAIAYKVGGILFVIGSFFFFPSRAEYAHIGGWFFLAASLIYLAVNVHDMAEIRRHWKSQLSHGIDLKLEYFAGISYLLGTLCFVFGRISYFPAVDDLILGTWLFIIGSTLFVLGAAANVLLIIKAESVQLLQLMNLTAITFIVGSVLYGMASIPYLWAFESPNDHLLILNFLAWQYMLGSILFLLGGIFNYWRAYLLVQNALKNHPDV
;
A
#
# COMPACT_ATOMS: atom_id res chain seq x y z
N MET A 1 -3.36 0.12 0.22
CA MET A 1 -2.25 -0.84 0.43
C MET A 1 -0.96 -0.08 0.67
N PRO A 2 0.03 -0.62 1.38
CA PRO A 2 1.33 0.03 1.53
C PRO A 2 2.12 0.13 0.21
N HIS A 3 3.07 1.05 0.17
CA HIS A 3 4.13 1.11 -0.84
C HIS A 3 5.43 1.64 -0.20
N ILE A 4 6.56 1.56 -0.93
CA ILE A 4 7.85 1.91 -0.35
C ILE A 4 7.97 3.42 -0.08
N PHE A 5 8.53 3.75 1.08
CA PHE A 5 9.09 5.06 1.37
C PHE A 5 10.53 4.85 1.83
N SER A 6 11.43 5.73 1.40
CA SER A 6 12.88 5.58 1.59
C SER A 6 13.49 6.88 2.10
N ASN A 7 14.57 6.78 2.88
CA ASN A 7 15.35 7.92 3.38
C ASN A 7 16.26 8.51 2.31
N ARG A 8 16.60 7.72 1.29
CA ARG A 8 17.40 8.21 0.17
C ARG A 8 16.51 8.84 -0.88
N ARG A 9 17.12 9.71 -1.67
CA ARG A 9 16.52 10.21 -2.90
C ARG A 9 16.28 9.07 -3.89
N ARG A 10 15.03 8.90 -4.33
CA ARG A 10 14.62 7.81 -5.23
C ARG A 10 14.84 8.16 -6.69
N ILE A 11 15.15 7.16 -7.52
CA ILE A 11 15.34 7.32 -8.96
C ILE A 11 14.06 6.88 -9.67
N LEU A 12 13.09 7.78 -9.74
CA LEU A 12 11.77 7.43 -10.25
C LEU A 12 11.69 7.42 -11.77
N ASN A 13 12.50 8.22 -12.46
CA ASN A 13 12.61 8.03 -13.90
C ASN A 13 13.57 6.86 -14.20
N LEU A 14 13.00 5.69 -14.47
CA LEU A 14 13.77 4.49 -14.75
C LEU A 14 14.46 4.50 -16.13
N THR A 15 14.01 5.35 -17.05
CA THR A 15 14.49 5.40 -18.43
C THR A 15 15.50 6.52 -18.70
N ALA A 16 15.52 7.59 -17.89
CA ALA A 16 16.45 8.69 -18.06
C ALA A 16 17.79 8.50 -17.34
N ASN A 17 18.82 9.18 -17.86
CA ASN A 17 20.10 9.36 -17.17
C ASN A 17 19.93 10.31 -15.98
N LYS A 18 20.70 10.08 -14.90
CA LYS A 18 20.53 10.55 -13.51
C LYS A 18 20.22 12.05 -13.23
N LYS A 19 20.14 12.95 -14.21
CA LYS A 19 20.26 14.41 -14.00
C LYS A 19 18.98 15.25 -14.09
N GLU A 20 17.86 14.77 -14.64
CA GLU A 20 16.68 15.65 -14.77
C GLU A 20 15.77 15.63 -13.53
N LEU A 21 15.99 16.58 -12.61
CA LEU A 21 15.18 16.80 -11.40
C LEU A 21 13.68 16.86 -11.70
N ARG A 22 13.32 17.63 -12.74
CA ARG A 22 11.94 17.86 -13.17
C ARG A 22 11.27 16.55 -13.58
N ALA A 23 11.99 15.68 -14.27
CA ALA A 23 11.46 14.38 -14.67
C ALA A 23 11.24 13.47 -13.45
N GLN A 24 12.17 13.44 -12.49
CA GLN A 24 11.98 12.70 -11.24
C GLN A 24 10.76 13.20 -10.45
N PHE A 25 10.59 14.52 -10.34
CA PHE A 25 9.46 15.12 -9.64
C PHE A 25 8.10 14.82 -10.29
N ARG A 26 8.05 14.79 -11.63
CA ARG A 26 6.85 14.37 -12.37
C ARG A 26 6.46 12.93 -12.06
N TRP A 27 7.41 12.00 -12.04
CA TRP A 27 7.15 10.60 -11.69
C TRP A 27 6.73 10.45 -10.22
N GLU A 28 7.29 11.24 -9.30
CA GLU A 28 6.89 11.25 -7.89
C GLU A 28 5.43 11.68 -7.77
N THR A 29 5.06 12.73 -8.51
CA THR A 29 3.69 13.25 -8.55
C THR A 29 2.72 12.24 -9.16
N ILE A 30 3.09 11.57 -10.25
CA ILE A 30 2.26 10.52 -10.87
C ILE A 30 2.03 9.37 -9.90
N ASN A 31 3.09 8.85 -9.26
CA ASN A 31 2.98 7.79 -8.28
C ASN A 31 2.09 8.20 -7.09
N ALA A 32 2.25 9.43 -6.61
CA ALA A 32 1.43 9.95 -5.51
C ALA A 32 -0.06 10.12 -5.88
N ILE A 33 -0.34 10.57 -7.11
CA ILE A 33 -1.73 10.65 -7.60
C ILE A 33 -2.32 9.26 -7.74
N ALA A 34 -1.60 8.34 -8.38
CA ALA A 34 -2.04 6.95 -8.53
C ALA A 34 -2.35 6.31 -7.17
N TYR A 35 -1.49 6.52 -6.18
CA TYR A 35 -1.69 6.04 -4.82
C TYR A 35 -2.98 6.59 -4.19
N LYS A 36 -3.19 7.91 -4.24
CA LYS A 36 -4.38 8.56 -3.68
C LYS A 36 -5.66 8.09 -4.37
N VAL A 37 -5.65 7.98 -5.69
CA VAL A 37 -6.78 7.45 -6.48
C VAL A 37 -7.07 6.02 -6.05
N GLY A 38 -6.07 5.14 -5.97
CA GLY A 38 -6.23 3.78 -5.48
C GLY A 38 -6.83 3.74 -4.06
N GLY A 39 -6.35 4.59 -3.15
CA GLY A 39 -6.88 4.68 -1.79
C GLY A 39 -8.35 5.11 -1.74
N ILE A 40 -8.75 6.10 -2.54
CA ILE A 40 -10.14 6.53 -2.67
C ILE A 40 -11.02 5.40 -3.20
N LEU A 41 -10.55 4.66 -4.22
CA LEU A 41 -11.30 3.53 -4.77
C LEU A 41 -11.48 2.40 -3.74
N PHE A 42 -10.50 2.12 -2.87
CA PHE A 42 -10.68 1.17 -1.77
C PHE A 42 -11.72 1.64 -0.74
N VAL A 43 -11.74 2.92 -0.40
CA VAL A 43 -12.75 3.51 0.49
C VAL A 43 -14.14 3.37 -0.11
N ILE A 44 -14.32 3.77 -1.37
CA ILE A 44 -15.59 3.64 -2.11
C ILE A 44 -16.00 2.17 -2.21
N GLY A 45 -15.07 1.28 -2.56
CA GLY A 45 -15.36 -0.15 -2.64
C GLY A 45 -15.79 -0.74 -1.30
N SER A 46 -15.18 -0.30 -0.20
CA SER A 46 -15.48 -0.83 1.15
C SER A 46 -16.88 -0.46 1.60
N PHE A 47 -17.38 0.70 1.15
CA PHE A 47 -18.76 1.13 1.40
C PHE A 47 -19.78 0.13 0.83
N PHE A 48 -19.50 -0.47 -0.33
CA PHE A 48 -20.39 -1.45 -0.96
C PHE A 48 -20.35 -2.84 -0.30
N PHE A 49 -19.39 -3.10 0.59
CA PHE A 49 -19.32 -4.37 1.34
C PHE A 49 -20.12 -4.37 2.64
N PHE A 50 -20.77 -3.25 2.98
CA PHE A 50 -21.73 -3.25 4.08
C PHE A 50 -22.92 -4.15 3.76
N PRO A 51 -23.42 -4.94 4.73
CA PRO A 51 -24.56 -5.83 4.48
C PRO A 51 -25.82 -5.12 3.98
N SER A 52 -26.06 -3.88 4.43
CA SER A 52 -27.16 -3.03 3.93
C SER A 52 -27.03 -2.66 2.45
N ARG A 53 -25.90 -2.96 1.81
CA ARG A 53 -25.57 -2.69 0.41
C ARG A 53 -25.22 -3.96 -0.36
N ALA A 54 -25.55 -5.14 0.17
CA ALA A 54 -25.17 -6.44 -0.40
C ALA A 54 -25.54 -6.60 -1.90
N GLU A 55 -26.66 -6.02 -2.33
CA GLU A 55 -27.08 -6.01 -3.75
C GLU A 55 -26.05 -5.35 -4.69
N TYR A 56 -25.27 -4.39 -4.18
CA TYR A 56 -24.24 -3.66 -4.92
C TYR A 56 -22.82 -4.15 -4.63
N ALA A 57 -22.64 -5.25 -3.89
CA ALA A 57 -21.32 -5.75 -3.50
C ALA A 57 -20.41 -6.04 -4.70
N HIS A 58 -20.99 -6.45 -5.84
CA HIS A 58 -20.28 -6.66 -7.09
C HIS A 58 -19.59 -5.37 -7.61
N ILE A 59 -20.22 -4.21 -7.44
CA ILE A 59 -19.65 -2.89 -7.77
C ILE A 59 -18.44 -2.63 -6.87
N GLY A 60 -18.56 -2.91 -5.57
CA GLY A 60 -17.46 -2.83 -4.61
C GLY A 60 -16.26 -3.70 -5.01
N GLY A 61 -16.53 -4.91 -5.49
CA GLY A 61 -15.52 -5.84 -6.01
C GLY A 61 -14.70 -5.25 -7.16
N TRP A 62 -15.36 -4.59 -8.12
CA TRP A 62 -14.68 -3.91 -9.24
C TRP A 62 -13.83 -2.72 -8.78
N PHE A 63 -14.33 -1.90 -7.86
CA PHE A 63 -13.55 -0.81 -7.27
C PHE A 63 -12.29 -1.33 -6.56
N PHE A 64 -12.41 -2.43 -5.80
CA PHE A 64 -11.27 -3.09 -5.15
C PHE A 64 -10.25 -3.65 -6.14
N LEU A 65 -10.71 -4.24 -7.23
CA LEU A 65 -9.81 -4.77 -8.26
C LEU A 65 -9.06 -3.63 -8.94
N ALA A 66 -9.78 -2.58 -9.37
CA ALA A 66 -9.20 -1.41 -10.01
C ALA A 66 -8.17 -0.73 -9.09
N ALA A 67 -8.51 -0.55 -7.81
CA ALA A 67 -7.58 -0.05 -6.81
C ALA A 67 -6.32 -0.93 -6.71
N SER A 68 -6.49 -2.25 -6.54
CA SER A 68 -5.38 -3.21 -6.42
C SER A 68 -4.45 -3.18 -7.64
N LEU A 69 -4.99 -3.04 -8.85
CA LEU A 69 -4.20 -2.93 -10.08
C LEU A 69 -3.39 -1.63 -10.16
N ILE A 70 -3.97 -0.50 -9.73
CA ILE A 70 -3.24 0.78 -9.62
C ILE A 70 -2.07 0.63 -8.64
N TYR A 71 -2.33 0.04 -7.48
CA TYR A 71 -1.30 -0.26 -6.49
C TYR A 71 -0.23 -1.22 -7.01
N LEU A 72 -0.61 -2.20 -7.82
CA LEU A 72 0.33 -3.13 -8.44
C LEU A 72 1.28 -2.38 -9.37
N ALA A 73 0.77 -1.47 -10.19
CA ALA A 73 1.60 -0.64 -11.07
C ALA A 73 2.62 0.20 -10.26
N VAL A 74 2.17 0.83 -9.16
CA VAL A 74 3.05 1.60 -8.25
C VAL A 74 4.11 0.69 -7.63
N ASN A 75 3.73 -0.47 -7.10
CA ASN A 75 4.67 -1.38 -6.43
C ASN A 75 5.64 -2.05 -7.41
N VAL A 76 5.23 -2.35 -8.65
CA VAL A 76 6.14 -2.81 -9.72
C VAL A 76 7.16 -1.74 -10.06
N HIS A 77 6.71 -0.49 -10.22
CA HIS A 77 7.60 0.64 -10.48
C HIS A 77 8.59 0.84 -9.32
N ASP A 78 8.10 0.80 -8.08
CA ASP A 78 8.90 0.92 -6.88
C ASP A 78 9.94 -0.21 -6.77
N MET A 79 9.54 -1.45 -7.02
CA MET A 79 10.45 -2.60 -7.01
C MET A 79 11.50 -2.53 -8.12
N ALA A 80 11.15 -2.02 -9.31
CA ALA A 80 12.10 -1.82 -10.40
C ALA A 80 13.15 -0.77 -10.03
N GLU A 81 12.76 0.31 -9.34
CA GLU A 81 13.67 1.32 -8.80
C GLU A 81 14.62 0.74 -7.75
N ILE A 82 14.09 0.00 -6.78
CA ILE A 82 14.87 -0.67 -5.73
C ILE A 82 15.87 -1.67 -6.36
N ARG A 83 15.43 -2.48 -7.33
CA ARG A 83 16.29 -3.44 -8.02
C ARG A 83 17.40 -2.77 -8.81
N ARG A 84 17.12 -1.63 -9.46
CA ARG A 84 18.13 -0.82 -10.15
C ARG A 84 19.14 -0.26 -9.14
N HIS A 85 18.67 0.27 -8.01
CA HIS A 85 19.53 0.77 -6.95
C HIS A 85 20.42 -0.34 -6.38
N TRP A 86 19.85 -1.49 -6.04
CA TRP A 86 20.55 -2.68 -5.55
C TRP A 86 21.72 -3.10 -6.45
N LYS A 87 21.49 -3.14 -7.77
CA LYS A 87 22.53 -3.50 -8.75
C LYS A 87 23.64 -2.45 -8.89
N SER A 88 23.37 -1.20 -8.52
CA SER A 88 24.35 -0.11 -8.62
C SER A 88 25.31 -0.02 -7.43
N GLN A 89 25.11 -0.86 -6.41
CA GLN A 89 25.85 -0.83 -5.15
C GLN A 89 26.80 -2.02 -5.08
N LEU A 90 28.05 -1.75 -4.68
CA LEU A 90 29.10 -2.77 -4.59
C LEU A 90 28.97 -3.64 -3.32
N SER A 91 28.36 -3.11 -2.26
CA SER A 91 28.09 -3.82 -1.02
C SER A 91 26.65 -3.60 -0.57
N HIS A 92 26.05 -4.64 0.04
CA HIS A 92 24.66 -4.64 0.46
C HIS A 92 24.56 -4.63 1.98
N GLY A 93 24.52 -3.41 2.53
CA GLY A 93 24.26 -3.17 3.94
C GLY A 93 22.87 -3.62 4.39
N ILE A 94 22.64 -3.58 5.71
CA ILE A 94 21.36 -3.97 6.32
C ILE A 94 20.20 -3.09 5.83
N ASP A 95 20.46 -1.82 5.57
CA ASP A 95 19.53 -0.84 5.03
C ASP A 95 19.04 -1.21 3.63
N LEU A 96 19.96 -1.57 2.72
CA LEU A 96 19.59 -2.02 1.38
C LEU A 96 18.78 -3.32 1.44
N LYS A 97 19.17 -4.25 2.33
CA LYS A 97 18.46 -5.53 2.52
C LYS A 97 17.04 -5.31 3.01
N LEU A 98 16.86 -4.42 3.99
CA LEU A 98 15.54 -4.06 4.51
C LEU A 98 14.69 -3.33 3.47
N GLU A 99 15.27 -2.42 2.68
CA GLU A 99 14.56 -1.72 1.59
C GLU A 99 14.10 -2.72 0.51
N TYR A 100 14.96 -3.66 0.13
CA TYR A 100 14.62 -4.72 -0.82
C TYR A 100 13.54 -5.66 -0.28
N PHE A 101 13.65 -6.06 0.98
CA PHE A 101 12.66 -6.89 1.67
C PHE A 101 11.29 -6.19 1.72
N ALA A 102 11.25 -4.92 2.13
CA ALA A 102 10.01 -4.15 2.16
C ALA A 102 9.38 -4.05 0.76
N GLY A 103 10.18 -3.73 -0.27
CA GLY A 103 9.73 -3.65 -1.66
C GLY A 103 9.11 -4.96 -2.18
N ILE A 104 9.77 -6.10 -1.96
CA ILE A 104 9.26 -7.39 -2.41
C ILE A 104 8.01 -7.82 -1.61
N SER A 105 7.97 -7.55 -0.30
CA SER A 105 6.79 -7.83 0.52
C SER A 105 5.57 -7.04 0.05
N TYR A 106 5.72 -5.76 -0.31
CA TYR A 106 4.62 -4.97 -0.85
C TYR A 106 4.17 -5.44 -2.23
N LEU A 107 5.11 -5.78 -3.11
CA LEU A 107 4.78 -6.30 -4.43
C LEU A 107 4.00 -7.63 -4.33
N LEU A 108 4.51 -8.59 -3.56
CA LEU A 108 3.85 -9.88 -3.35
C LEU A 108 2.51 -9.73 -2.65
N GLY A 109 2.42 -8.89 -1.61
CA GLY A 109 1.16 -8.62 -0.93
C GLY A 109 0.10 -8.01 -1.85
N THR A 110 0.52 -7.13 -2.76
CA THR A 110 -0.39 -6.54 -3.77
C THR A 110 -0.86 -7.57 -4.79
N LEU A 111 0.02 -8.45 -5.25
CA LEU A 111 -0.36 -9.57 -6.12
C LEU A 111 -1.39 -10.48 -5.41
N CYS A 112 -1.16 -10.81 -4.14
CA CYS A 112 -2.12 -11.58 -3.36
C CYS A 112 -3.50 -10.91 -3.34
N PHE A 113 -3.60 -9.59 -3.15
CA PHE A 113 -4.89 -8.92 -3.18
C PHE A 113 -5.53 -8.85 -4.57
N VAL A 114 -4.74 -8.68 -5.64
CA VAL A 114 -5.26 -8.70 -7.01
C VAL A 114 -5.88 -10.07 -7.30
N PHE A 115 -5.13 -11.15 -7.07
CA PHE A 115 -5.61 -12.50 -7.30
C PHE A 115 -6.72 -12.88 -6.32
N GLY A 116 -6.61 -12.46 -5.06
CA GLY A 116 -7.64 -12.69 -4.06
C GLY A 116 -8.96 -12.05 -4.46
N ARG A 117 -8.94 -10.80 -4.95
CA ARG A 117 -10.14 -10.14 -5.46
C ARG A 117 -10.69 -10.81 -6.71
N ILE A 118 -9.84 -11.34 -7.60
CA ILE A 118 -10.26 -12.11 -8.77
C ILE A 118 -11.03 -13.36 -8.35
N SER A 119 -10.54 -14.10 -7.34
CA SER A 119 -11.17 -15.34 -6.85
C SER A 119 -12.60 -15.14 -6.32
N TYR A 120 -12.94 -13.94 -5.85
CA TYR A 120 -14.28 -13.61 -5.37
C TYR A 120 -15.26 -13.17 -6.48
N PHE A 121 -14.86 -13.15 -7.76
CA PHE A 121 -15.83 -12.92 -8.84
C PHE A 121 -16.60 -14.20 -9.17
N PRO A 122 -17.90 -14.11 -9.57
CA PRO A 122 -18.72 -15.28 -9.86
C PRO A 122 -18.17 -16.23 -10.92
N ALA A 123 -17.30 -15.75 -11.81
CA ALA A 123 -16.67 -16.57 -12.85
C ALA A 123 -15.58 -17.51 -12.29
N VAL A 124 -15.04 -17.24 -11.10
CA VAL A 124 -14.00 -18.04 -10.44
C VAL A 124 -14.55 -18.72 -9.18
N ASP A 125 -15.29 -17.97 -8.36
CA ASP A 125 -16.02 -18.43 -7.16
C ASP A 125 -15.20 -19.28 -6.15
N ASP A 126 -13.90 -19.01 -6.04
CA ASP A 126 -13.03 -19.65 -5.05
C ASP A 126 -12.80 -18.73 -3.85
N LEU A 127 -13.83 -18.62 -3.01
CA LEU A 127 -13.83 -17.75 -1.83
C LEU A 127 -12.74 -18.11 -0.83
N ILE A 128 -12.42 -19.40 -0.69
CA ILE A 128 -11.42 -19.89 0.27
C ILE A 128 -10.01 -19.46 -0.17
N LEU A 129 -9.66 -19.69 -1.44
CA LEU A 129 -8.40 -19.22 -1.99
C LEU A 129 -8.28 -17.69 -1.88
N GLY A 130 -9.35 -16.98 -2.24
CA GLY A 130 -9.40 -15.52 -2.13
C GLY A 130 -9.14 -15.03 -0.71
N THR A 131 -9.79 -15.66 0.28
CA THR A 131 -9.65 -15.31 1.69
C THR A 131 -8.21 -15.50 2.18
N TRP A 132 -7.59 -16.64 1.87
CA TRP A 132 -6.20 -16.89 2.24
C TRP A 132 -5.23 -15.91 1.59
N LEU A 133 -5.46 -15.57 0.31
CA LEU A 133 -4.66 -14.56 -0.37
C LEU A 133 -4.75 -13.19 0.32
N PHE A 134 -5.92 -12.76 0.78
CA PHE A 134 -6.04 -11.52 1.55
C PHE A 134 -5.33 -11.58 2.91
N ILE A 135 -5.39 -12.70 3.62
CA ILE A 135 -4.67 -12.90 4.89
C ILE A 135 -3.15 -12.84 4.69
N ILE A 136 -2.63 -13.60 3.71
CA ILE A 136 -1.21 -13.65 3.38
C ILE A 136 -0.74 -12.26 2.91
N GLY A 137 -1.49 -11.61 2.02
CA GLY A 137 -1.15 -10.29 1.52
C GLY A 137 -1.11 -9.24 2.64
N SER A 138 -2.06 -9.29 3.57
CA SER A 138 -2.10 -8.38 4.73
C SER A 138 -0.90 -8.61 5.66
N THR A 139 -0.50 -9.87 5.82
CA THR A 139 0.69 -10.22 6.61
C THR A 139 1.96 -9.68 5.96
N LEU A 140 2.12 -9.85 4.65
CA LEU A 140 3.24 -9.29 3.89
C LEU A 140 3.29 -7.77 3.98
N PHE A 141 2.14 -7.09 3.95
CA PHE A 141 2.04 -5.65 4.14
C PHE A 141 2.49 -5.20 5.53
N VAL A 142 2.13 -5.92 6.60
CA VAL A 142 2.65 -5.67 7.96
C VAL A 142 4.17 -5.84 7.99
N LEU A 143 4.70 -6.94 7.44
CA LEU A 143 6.14 -7.22 7.44
C LEU A 143 6.94 -6.16 6.67
N GLY A 144 6.45 -5.74 5.50
CA GLY A 144 7.09 -4.68 4.71
C GLY A 144 7.07 -3.33 5.43
N ALA A 145 5.96 -3.00 6.09
CA ALA A 145 5.84 -1.76 6.85
C ALA A 145 6.72 -1.76 8.10
N ALA A 146 6.82 -2.90 8.80
CA ALA A 146 7.73 -3.08 9.92
C ALA A 146 9.20 -2.94 9.48
N ALA A 147 9.60 -3.52 8.35
CA ALA A 147 10.93 -3.34 7.80
C ALA A 147 11.21 -1.86 7.45
N ASN A 148 10.22 -1.14 6.91
CA ASN A 148 10.35 0.29 6.69
C ASN A 148 10.51 1.08 8.00
N VAL A 149 9.85 0.70 9.10
CA VAL A 149 10.05 1.35 10.42
C VAL A 149 11.52 1.27 10.85
N LEU A 150 12.15 0.11 10.66
CA LEU A 150 13.57 -0.08 10.98
C LEU A 150 14.49 0.81 10.15
N LEU A 151 14.02 1.30 8.99
CA LEU A 151 14.75 2.25 8.17
C LEU A 151 14.60 3.70 8.65
N ILE A 152 13.64 4.05 9.53
CA ILE A 152 13.32 5.46 9.90
C ILE A 152 14.43 6.17 10.70
N ILE A 153 15.52 5.49 11.08
CA ILE A 153 16.56 5.97 12.02
C ILE A 153 17.33 7.23 11.55
N LYS A 154 17.21 7.66 10.28
CA LYS A 154 18.04 8.74 9.69
C LYS A 154 17.25 9.80 8.91
N ALA A 155 16.30 10.49 9.54
CA ALA A 155 15.62 11.63 8.91
C ALA A 155 16.35 12.95 9.17
N GLU A 156 16.41 13.82 8.16
CA GLU A 156 17.07 15.14 8.23
C GLU A 156 16.34 16.13 9.16
N SER A 157 15.07 15.88 9.47
CA SER A 157 14.28 16.70 10.40
C SER A 157 13.26 15.87 11.17
N VAL A 158 12.89 16.37 12.36
CA VAL A 158 11.83 15.77 13.20
C VAL A 158 10.51 15.68 12.43
N GLN A 159 10.18 16.68 11.60
CA GLN A 159 8.95 16.66 10.80
C GLN A 159 8.92 15.49 9.80
N LEU A 160 10.03 15.27 9.08
CA LEU A 160 10.13 14.14 8.15
C LEU A 160 10.06 12.80 8.89
N LEU A 161 10.72 12.70 10.04
CA LEU A 161 10.67 11.52 10.91
C LEU A 161 9.22 11.19 11.33
N GLN A 162 8.47 12.20 11.78
CA GLN A 162 7.07 12.02 12.21
C GLN A 162 6.17 11.62 11.05
N LEU A 163 6.32 12.20 9.86
CA LEU A 163 5.55 11.80 8.69
C LEU A 163 5.84 10.36 8.24
N MET A 164 7.10 9.91 8.37
CA MET A 164 7.46 8.50 8.13
C MET A 164 6.82 7.56 9.15
N ASN A 165 6.84 7.93 10.44
CA ASN A 165 6.18 7.15 11.49
C ASN A 165 4.67 7.07 11.27
N LEU A 166 4.02 8.19 10.96
CA LEU A 166 2.58 8.21 10.67
C LEU A 166 2.24 7.36 9.45
N THR A 167 3.05 7.42 8.39
CA THR A 167 2.90 6.55 7.21
C THR A 167 3.01 5.07 7.60
N ALA A 168 4.04 4.71 8.37
CA ALA A 168 4.25 3.33 8.78
C ALA A 168 3.13 2.79 9.68
N ILE A 169 2.73 3.57 10.69
CA ILE A 169 1.67 3.18 11.64
C ILE A 169 0.35 2.98 10.90
N THR A 170 -0.05 3.92 10.04
CA THR A 170 -1.29 3.79 9.28
C THR A 170 -1.26 2.58 8.34
N PHE A 171 -0.12 2.27 7.72
CA PHE A 171 0.03 1.06 6.90
C PHE A 171 -0.03 -0.22 7.73
N ILE A 172 0.62 -0.29 8.88
CA ILE A 172 0.59 -1.46 9.76
C ILE A 172 -0.83 -1.69 10.27
N VAL A 173 -1.45 -0.68 10.89
CA VAL A 173 -2.79 -0.80 11.47
C VAL A 173 -3.82 -1.10 10.39
N GLY A 174 -3.75 -0.44 9.23
CA GLY A 174 -4.63 -0.73 8.11
C GLY A 174 -4.49 -2.17 7.60
N SER A 175 -3.27 -2.69 7.53
CA SER A 175 -3.01 -4.08 7.12
C SER A 175 -3.51 -5.09 8.15
N VAL A 176 -3.34 -4.81 9.45
CA VAL A 176 -3.88 -5.65 10.52
C VAL A 176 -5.40 -5.70 10.46
N LEU A 177 -6.08 -4.55 10.29
CA LEU A 177 -7.54 -4.51 10.16
C LEU A 177 -8.03 -5.35 8.97
N TYR A 178 -7.35 -5.26 7.82
CA TYR A 178 -7.67 -6.09 6.64
C TYR A 178 -7.46 -7.58 6.88
N GLY A 179 -6.34 -7.96 7.50
CA GLY A 179 -6.06 -9.35 7.82
C GLY A 179 -7.09 -9.93 8.81
N MET A 180 -7.40 -9.17 9.86
CA MET A 180 -8.41 -9.55 10.85
C MET A 180 -9.81 -9.65 10.24
N ALA A 181 -10.17 -8.73 9.34
CA ALA A 181 -11.45 -8.75 8.66
C ALA A 181 -11.60 -9.94 7.70
N SER A 182 -10.49 -10.49 7.21
CA SER A 182 -10.47 -11.62 6.29
C SER A 182 -10.70 -12.95 7.00
N ILE A 183 -10.23 -13.12 8.24
CA ILE A 183 -10.28 -14.40 8.97
C ILE A 183 -11.71 -14.96 9.12
N PRO A 184 -12.73 -14.16 9.51
CA PRO A 184 -14.07 -14.70 9.71
C PRO A 184 -14.79 -15.19 8.45
N TYR A 185 -14.28 -14.88 7.25
CA TYR A 185 -14.77 -15.49 6.00
C TYR A 185 -14.44 -16.99 5.92
N LEU A 186 -13.56 -17.50 6.78
CA LEU A 186 -13.28 -18.95 6.92
C LEU A 186 -14.19 -19.63 7.95
N TRP A 187 -15.04 -18.89 8.65
CA TRP A 187 -15.90 -19.44 9.69
C TRP A 187 -17.22 -19.94 9.13
N ALA A 188 -17.77 -20.98 9.75
CA ALA A 188 -19.15 -21.38 9.57
C ALA A 188 -20.01 -20.76 10.67
N PHE A 189 -21.13 -20.13 10.29
CA PHE A 189 -22.08 -19.55 11.23
C PHE A 189 -23.37 -20.36 11.24
N GLU A 190 -23.83 -20.75 12.43
CA GLU A 190 -25.11 -21.43 12.61
C GLU A 190 -26.29 -20.43 12.63
N SER A 191 -26.07 -19.25 13.22
CA SER A 191 -27.07 -18.18 13.35
C SER A 191 -26.93 -17.15 12.23
N PRO A 192 -27.98 -16.90 11.43
CA PRO A 192 -27.98 -15.84 10.42
C PRO A 192 -27.76 -14.44 11.01
N ASN A 193 -28.24 -14.20 12.24
CA ASN A 193 -28.08 -12.91 12.92
C ASN A 193 -26.62 -12.67 13.30
N ASP A 194 -25.93 -13.71 13.77
CA ASP A 194 -24.51 -13.62 14.14
C ASP A 194 -23.66 -13.41 12.89
N HIS A 195 -24.01 -14.10 11.80
CA HIS A 195 -23.35 -13.90 10.51
C HIS A 195 -23.49 -12.45 10.04
N LEU A 196 -24.70 -11.88 10.08
CA LEU A 196 -24.93 -10.49 9.68
C LEU A 196 -24.18 -9.48 10.55
N LEU A 197 -24.20 -9.69 11.88
CA LEU A 197 -23.49 -8.85 12.84
C LEU A 197 -21.98 -8.85 12.54
N ILE A 198 -21.41 -10.03 12.33
CA ILE A 198 -20.00 -10.18 12.00
C ILE A 198 -19.70 -9.50 10.67
N LEU A 199 -20.45 -9.78 9.59
CA LEU A 199 -20.22 -9.14 8.29
C LEU A 199 -20.23 -7.60 8.37
N ASN A 200 -21.13 -7.01 9.16
CA ASN A 200 -21.17 -5.57 9.38
C ASN A 200 -19.90 -5.07 10.11
N PHE A 201 -19.42 -5.82 11.11
CA PHE A 201 -18.16 -5.52 11.78
C PHE A 201 -16.95 -5.63 10.84
N LEU A 202 -16.89 -6.64 9.99
CA LEU A 202 -15.81 -6.79 8.99
C LEU A 202 -15.82 -5.64 7.98
N ALA A 203 -17.00 -5.23 7.51
CA ALA A 203 -17.14 -4.10 6.58
C ALA A 203 -16.55 -2.81 7.18
N TRP A 204 -16.78 -2.55 8.48
CA TRP A 204 -16.15 -1.43 9.18
C TRP A 204 -14.63 -1.55 9.26
N GLN A 205 -14.10 -2.75 9.50
CA GLN A 205 -12.65 -2.96 9.53
C GLN A 205 -12.00 -2.69 8.15
N TYR A 206 -12.61 -3.16 7.05
CA TYR A 206 -12.15 -2.84 5.69
C TYR A 206 -12.24 -1.35 5.38
N MET A 207 -13.33 -0.70 5.79
CA MET A 207 -13.51 0.75 5.62
C MET A 207 -12.43 1.55 6.35
N LEU A 208 -12.24 1.29 7.64
CA LEU A 208 -11.23 1.98 8.45
C LEU A 208 -9.82 1.66 7.95
N GLY A 209 -9.53 0.42 7.58
CA GLY A 209 -8.26 0.04 6.96
C GLY A 209 -8.00 0.80 5.65
N SER A 210 -9.02 0.98 4.81
CA SER A 210 -8.93 1.74 3.56
C SER A 210 -8.62 3.21 3.81
N ILE A 211 -9.29 3.82 4.78
CA ILE A 211 -9.05 5.20 5.19
C ILE A 211 -7.62 5.36 5.71
N LEU A 212 -7.13 4.44 6.54
CA LEU A 212 -5.76 4.47 7.04
C LEU A 212 -4.73 4.36 5.91
N PHE A 213 -4.94 3.46 4.93
CA PHE A 213 -4.06 3.41 3.76
C PHE A 213 -4.06 4.72 2.97
N LEU A 214 -5.23 5.33 2.75
CA LEU A 214 -5.33 6.62 2.08
C LEU A 214 -4.55 7.71 2.85
N LEU A 215 -4.72 7.78 4.17
CA LEU A 215 -4.00 8.71 5.03
C LEU A 215 -2.48 8.49 4.99
N GLY A 216 -2.02 7.23 5.05
CA GLY A 216 -0.60 6.91 4.91
C GLY A 216 -0.02 7.37 3.58
N GLY A 217 -0.79 7.26 2.50
CA GLY A 217 -0.42 7.84 1.20
C GLY A 217 -0.29 9.35 1.21
N ILE A 218 -1.23 10.04 1.87
CA ILE A 218 -1.21 11.50 2.02
C ILE A 218 0.02 11.93 2.82
N PHE A 219 0.32 11.25 3.92
CA PHE A 219 1.51 11.53 4.74
C PHE A 219 2.81 11.29 3.99
N ASN A 220 2.92 10.20 3.24
CA ASN A 220 4.12 9.95 2.43
C ASN A 220 4.30 10.98 1.31
N TYR A 221 3.21 11.39 0.66
CA TYR A 221 3.28 12.45 -0.35
C TYR A 221 3.70 13.79 0.26
N TRP A 222 3.16 14.14 1.42
CA TRP A 222 3.57 15.36 2.13
C TRP A 222 5.07 15.30 2.50
N ARG A 223 5.56 14.16 2.98
CA ARG A 223 6.99 13.95 3.23
C ARG A 223 7.84 14.17 1.97
N ALA A 224 7.44 13.57 0.84
CA ALA A 224 8.15 13.73 -0.42
C ALA A 224 8.17 15.19 -0.90
N TYR A 225 7.06 15.90 -0.75
CA TYR A 225 6.96 17.33 -1.06
C TYR A 225 7.94 18.17 -0.21
N LEU A 226 8.00 17.94 1.10
CA LEU A 226 8.92 18.67 2.00
C LEU A 226 10.39 18.40 1.68
N LEU A 227 10.74 17.14 1.35
CA LEU A 227 12.09 16.79 0.91
C LEU A 227 12.50 17.56 -0.34
N VAL A 228 11.62 17.66 -1.34
CA VAL A 228 11.90 18.40 -2.57
C VAL A 228 11.98 19.90 -2.31
N GLN A 229 11.06 20.45 -1.51
CA GLN A 229 11.06 21.87 -1.17
C GLN A 229 12.35 22.27 -0.45
N ASN A 230 12.84 21.45 0.49
CA ASN A 230 14.09 21.70 1.19
C ASN A 230 15.31 21.62 0.25
N ALA A 231 15.32 20.66 -0.68
CA ALA A 231 16.38 20.54 -1.67
C ALA A 231 16.46 21.78 -2.58
N LEU A 232 15.32 22.29 -3.05
CA LEU A 232 15.26 23.50 -3.89
C LEU A 232 15.69 24.77 -3.14
N LYS A 233 15.36 24.88 -1.85
CA LYS A 233 15.80 26.03 -1.02
C LYS A 233 17.31 26.03 -0.79
N ASN A 234 17.90 24.85 -0.58
CA ASN A 234 19.32 24.72 -0.26
C ASN A 234 20.22 24.73 -1.50
N HIS A 235 19.68 24.37 -2.68
CA HIS A 235 20.40 24.34 -3.95
C HIS A 235 19.52 24.88 -5.09
N PRO A 236 19.39 26.22 -5.23
CA PRO A 236 18.49 26.85 -6.20
C PRO A 236 18.92 26.66 -7.67
N ASP A 237 20.17 26.28 -7.93
CA ASP A 237 20.73 26.08 -9.27
C ASP A 237 20.52 24.67 -9.85
N VAL A 238 19.62 23.88 -9.25
CA VAL A 238 19.36 22.45 -9.56
C VAL A 238 17.93 22.21 -10.07
#